data_AF-A0A1G3RSG7-F1
#
_entry.id   AF-A0A1G3RSG7-F1
#
_cell.length_a   1.000
_cell.length_b   1.000
_cell.length_c   1.000
_cell.angle_alpha   90.00
_cell.angle_beta   90.00
_cell.angle_gamma   90.00
#
_symmetry.space_group_name_H-M   'P 1'
#
loop_
_entity.id
_entity.type
_entity.pdbx_description
1 polymer ?
#
loop_
_entity_poly.entity_id
_entity_poly.type
_entity_poly.pdbx_seq_one_letter_code
_entity_poly.pdbx_strand_id
1 'polypeptide(L)'
;MTRKHVSVLLVLALAAAFVVPLAAQTTYDRAVVVQVMRDNASTLGQVRTALNKGDFFAAASGFWKFAEGMNRIMQFTPPKGSKTEWDRILGEFVSTALRGVGTAGEKDAAKGLAILAELQRLNQAGHAMFR
;
A
#
# COMPACT_ATOMS: atom_id res chain seq x y z
N MET A 1 -34.65 15.70 47.65
CA MET A 1 -33.44 15.50 46.81
C MET A 1 -33.46 14.09 46.22
N THR A 2 -34.52 13.69 45.52
CA THR A 2 -34.71 13.75 44.05
C THR A 2 -33.63 13.02 43.22
N ARG A 3 -33.73 11.68 43.18
CA ARG A 3 -33.11 10.73 42.23
C ARG A 3 -33.23 11.09 40.74
N LYS A 4 -33.98 12.15 40.37
CA LYS A 4 -34.21 12.58 39.00
C LYS A 4 -33.03 13.37 38.38
N HIS A 5 -32.10 13.87 39.19
CA HIS A 5 -30.99 14.69 38.66
C HIS A 5 -29.76 13.87 38.20
N VAL A 6 -29.62 12.62 38.66
CA VAL A 6 -28.48 11.76 38.29
C VAL A 6 -28.63 11.23 36.85
N SER A 7 -29.86 11.03 36.36
CA SER A 7 -30.12 10.49 35.02
C SER A 7 -29.89 11.49 33.89
N VAL A 8 -30.07 12.80 34.12
CA VAL A 8 -29.90 13.82 33.07
C VAL A 8 -28.42 14.12 32.80
N LEU A 9 -27.58 14.11 33.85
CA LEU A 9 -26.13 14.30 33.71
C LEU A 9 -25.45 13.11 33.01
N LEU A 10 -25.96 11.89 33.18
CA LEU A 10 -25.40 10.71 32.51
C LEU A 10 -25.73 10.66 31.01
N VAL A 11 -26.91 11.15 30.60
CA VAL A 11 -27.32 11.18 29.18
C VAL A 11 -26.55 12.26 28.40
N LEU A 12 -26.24 13.39 29.04
CA LEU A 12 -25.39 14.44 28.44
C LEU A 12 -23.91 14.03 28.33
N ALA A 13 -23.39 13.22 29.26
CA ALA A 13 -22.03 12.70 29.18
C ALA A 13 -21.87 11.61 28.09
N LEU A 14 -22.94 10.88 27.75
CA LEU A 14 -22.90 9.86 26.70
C LEU A 14 -23.01 10.44 25.27
N ALA A 15 -23.53 11.66 25.13
CA ALA A 15 -23.60 12.36 23.84
C ALA A 15 -22.25 12.94 23.38
N ALA A 16 -21.27 13.07 24.27
CA ALA A 16 -19.94 13.62 23.95
C ALA A 16 -18.92 12.57 23.44
N ALA A 17 -19.24 11.27 23.49
CA ALA A 17 -18.30 10.20 23.19
C ALA A 17 -18.25 9.75 21.72
N PHE A 18 -19.04 10.36 20.82
CA PHE A 18 -19.11 9.95 19.40
C PHE A 18 -18.45 10.94 18.43
N VAL A 19 -17.56 11.82 18.89
CA VAL A 19 -16.61 12.47 17.98
C VAL A 19 -15.48 11.48 17.75
N VAL A 20 -15.76 10.43 16.97
CA VAL A 20 -14.68 9.63 16.35
C VAL A 20 -13.87 10.65 15.55
N PRO A 21 -12.57 10.81 15.80
CA PRO A 21 -11.75 11.61 14.90
C PRO A 21 -11.88 10.94 13.55
N LEU A 22 -12.54 11.61 12.60
CA LEU A 22 -12.36 11.35 11.18
C LEU A 22 -10.86 11.47 10.98
N ALA A 23 -10.17 10.33 11.00
CA ALA A 23 -8.74 10.25 10.75
C ALA A 23 -8.54 11.10 9.51
N ALA A 24 -7.75 12.17 9.64
CA ALA A 24 -7.54 13.14 8.58
C ALA A 24 -7.00 12.36 7.38
N GLN A 25 -7.90 12.00 6.46
CA GLN A 25 -7.52 11.27 5.27
C GLN A 25 -6.68 12.22 4.44
N THR A 26 -5.42 11.85 4.22
CA THR A 26 -4.49 12.73 3.52
C THR A 26 -5.02 12.94 2.10
N THR A 27 -5.29 14.20 1.74
CA THR A 27 -5.73 14.58 0.40
C THR A 27 -4.76 14.02 -0.64
N TYR A 28 -5.31 13.54 -1.75
CA TYR A 28 -4.54 12.94 -2.84
C TYR A 28 -3.44 13.88 -3.36
N ASP A 29 -2.17 13.53 -3.12
CA ASP A 29 -1.03 14.21 -3.74
C ASP A 29 -0.65 13.50 -5.04
N ARG A 30 -1.17 14.02 -6.15
CA ARG A 30 -0.91 13.46 -7.49
C ARG A 30 0.58 13.47 -7.84
N ALA A 31 1.33 14.49 -7.42
CA ALA A 31 2.74 14.61 -7.77
C ALA A 31 3.55 13.48 -7.10
N VAL A 32 3.31 13.25 -5.80
CA VAL A 32 3.94 12.17 -5.05
C VAL A 32 3.55 10.80 -5.62
N VAL A 33 2.27 10.56 -5.87
CA VAL A 33 1.80 9.26 -6.39
C VAL A 33 2.40 8.96 -7.76
N VAL A 34 2.38 9.93 -8.69
CA VAL A 34 2.95 9.74 -10.03
C VAL A 34 4.46 9.50 -9.97
N GLN A 35 5.17 10.21 -9.08
CA GLN A 35 6.61 10.00 -8.89
C GLN A 35 6.90 8.59 -8.40
N VAL A 36 6.21 8.12 -7.37
CA VAL A 36 6.34 6.75 -6.85
C VAL A 36 6.06 5.72 -7.94
N MET A 37 5.00 5.89 -8.74
CA MET A 37 4.69 4.95 -9.81
C MET A 37 5.78 4.87 -10.89
N ARG A 38 6.40 6.00 -11.23
CA ARG A 38 7.53 6.04 -12.18
C ARG A 38 8.78 5.37 -11.60
N ASP A 39 9.11 5.69 -10.36
CA ASP A 39 10.26 5.10 -9.67
C ASP A 39 10.09 3.59 -9.51
N ASN A 40 8.88 3.14 -9.20
CA ASN A 40 8.55 1.73 -9.10
C ASN A 40 8.64 1.00 -10.44
N ALA A 41 8.18 1.61 -11.54
CA ALA A 41 8.33 1.02 -12.87
C ALA A 41 9.81 0.83 -13.26
N SER A 42 10.64 1.85 -13.01
CA SER A 42 12.09 1.77 -13.22
C SER A 42 12.73 0.69 -12.32
N THR A 43 12.36 0.67 -11.04
CA THR A 43 12.85 -0.30 -10.04
C THR A 43 12.54 -1.74 -10.46
N LEU A 44 11.33 -2.04 -10.96
CA LEU A 44 11.01 -3.40 -11.42
C LEU A 44 11.82 -3.81 -12.67
N GLY A 45 12.17 -2.87 -13.55
CA GLY A 45 13.10 -3.11 -14.66
C GLY A 45 14.51 -3.48 -14.18
N GLN A 46 14.98 -2.81 -13.12
CA GLN A 46 16.25 -3.12 -12.46
C GLN A 46 16.22 -4.49 -11.78
N VAL A 47 15.13 -4.80 -11.06
CA VAL A 47 14.94 -6.13 -10.43
C VAL A 47 15.00 -7.24 -11.47
N ARG A 48 14.30 -7.09 -12.61
CA ARG A 48 14.35 -8.07 -13.70
C ARG A 48 15.78 -8.29 -14.20
N THR A 49 16.52 -7.20 -14.39
CA THR A 49 17.91 -7.25 -14.85
C THR A 49 18.80 -7.95 -13.83
N ALA A 50 18.61 -7.67 -12.54
CA ALA A 50 19.37 -8.27 -11.45
C ALA A 50 19.10 -9.78 -11.35
N LEU A 51 17.83 -10.21 -11.38
CA LEU A 51 17.44 -11.62 -11.39
C LEU A 51 18.08 -12.39 -12.57
N ASN A 52 18.06 -11.81 -13.77
CA ASN A 52 18.68 -12.44 -14.96
C ASN A 52 20.21 -12.54 -14.87
N LYS A 53 20.85 -11.69 -14.07
CA LYS A 53 22.30 -11.72 -13.82
C LYS A 53 22.68 -12.59 -12.60
N GLY A 54 21.70 -13.13 -11.88
CA GLY A 54 21.94 -13.80 -10.59
C GLY A 54 22.37 -12.86 -9.46
N ASP A 55 22.16 -11.54 -9.61
CA ASP A 55 22.41 -10.56 -8.56
C ASP A 55 21.20 -10.48 -7.62
N PHE A 56 21.10 -11.49 -6.74
CA PHE A 56 19.96 -11.63 -5.85
C PHE A 56 19.91 -10.58 -4.75
N PHE A 57 21.05 -10.00 -4.37
CA PHE A 57 21.07 -8.92 -3.39
C PHE A 57 20.45 -7.63 -3.97
N ALA A 58 20.82 -7.27 -5.21
CA ALA A 58 20.20 -6.15 -5.89
C ALA A 58 18.72 -6.41 -6.18
N ALA A 59 18.34 -7.64 -6.56
CA ALA A 59 16.94 -8.02 -6.75
C ALA A 59 16.11 -7.85 -5.46
N ALA A 60 16.62 -8.36 -4.32
CA ALA A 60 15.97 -8.23 -3.02
C ALA A 60 15.79 -6.75 -2.63
N SER A 61 16.86 -5.95 -2.80
CA SER A 61 16.83 -4.51 -2.51
C SER A 61 15.81 -3.76 -3.37
N GLY A 62 15.71 -4.12 -4.65
CA GLY A 62 14.73 -3.53 -5.57
C GLY A 62 13.28 -3.91 -5.23
N PHE A 63 13.03 -5.17 -4.85
CA PHE A 63 11.70 -5.58 -4.38
C PHE A 63 11.30 -4.84 -3.09
N TRP A 64 12.22 -4.69 -2.14
CA TRP A 64 11.98 -3.92 -0.92
C TRP A 64 11.65 -2.45 -1.23
N LYS A 65 12.46 -1.80 -2.06
CA LYS A 65 12.24 -0.40 -2.47
C LYS A 65 10.89 -0.20 -3.15
N PHE A 66 10.47 -1.14 -4.00
CA PHE A 66 9.14 -1.10 -4.60
C PHE A 66 8.03 -1.17 -3.53
N ALA A 67 8.17 -2.07 -2.56
CA ALA A 67 7.21 -2.22 -1.46
C ALA A 67 7.12 -0.94 -0.63
N GLU A 68 8.24 -0.33 -0.29
CA GLU A 68 8.30 0.94 0.43
C GLU A 68 7.58 2.06 -0.35
N GLY A 69 7.82 2.15 -1.66
CA GLY A 69 7.12 3.09 -2.53
C GLY A 69 5.60 2.92 -2.48
N MET A 70 5.10 1.70 -2.63
CA MET A 70 3.66 1.42 -2.55
C MET A 70 3.08 1.71 -1.17
N ASN A 71 3.80 1.37 -0.10
CA ASN A 71 3.39 1.69 1.26
C ASN A 71 3.29 3.20 1.50
N ARG A 72 4.25 3.98 0.98
CA ARG A 72 4.28 5.45 1.13
C ARG A 72 3.01 6.12 0.62
N ILE A 73 2.40 5.61 -0.46
CA ILE A 73 1.22 6.21 -1.08
C ILE A 73 -0.11 5.66 -0.54
N MET A 74 -0.07 4.64 0.33
CA MET A 74 -1.26 4.03 0.93
C MET A 74 -2.05 4.99 1.83
N GLN A 75 -1.39 6.00 2.38
CA GLN A 75 -2.02 7.04 3.20
C GLN A 75 -2.99 7.95 2.43
N PHE A 76 -2.88 8.03 1.10
CA PHE A 76 -3.69 8.93 0.29
C PHE A 76 -5.07 8.34 -0.02
N THR A 77 -6.09 9.19 -0.05
CA THR A 77 -7.39 8.82 -0.62
C THR A 77 -7.33 8.91 -2.14
N PRO A 78 -7.69 7.87 -2.91
CA PRO A 78 -7.62 7.94 -4.37
C PRO A 78 -8.69 8.90 -4.94
N PRO A 79 -8.45 9.51 -6.12
CA PRO A 79 -9.43 10.41 -6.76
C PRO A 79 -10.62 9.66 -7.37
N LYS A 80 -10.52 8.34 -7.55
CA LYS A 80 -11.53 7.44 -8.10
C LYS A 80 -11.54 6.16 -7.29
N GLY A 81 -12.64 5.40 -7.35
CA GLY A 81 -12.79 4.16 -6.57
C GLY A 81 -12.91 4.43 -5.07
N SER A 82 -12.72 3.40 -4.25
CA SER A 82 -12.81 3.50 -2.79
C SER A 82 -11.43 3.43 -2.14
N LYS A 83 -11.28 4.09 -0.99
CA LYS A 83 -10.07 3.97 -0.15
C LYS A 83 -9.82 2.53 0.29
N THR A 84 -10.88 1.78 0.58
CA THR A 84 -10.78 0.37 0.96
C THR A 84 -10.14 -0.47 -0.14
N GLU A 85 -10.56 -0.30 -1.39
CA GLU A 85 -9.95 -1.02 -2.52
C GLU A 85 -8.53 -0.56 -2.81
N TRP A 86 -8.25 0.73 -2.62
CA TRP A 86 -6.90 1.29 -2.74
C TRP A 86 -5.94 0.63 -1.74
N ASP A 87 -6.35 0.55 -0.49
CA ASP A 87 -5.56 -0.08 0.58
C ASP A 87 -5.36 -1.56 0.33
N ARG A 88 -6.42 -2.26 -0.10
CA ARG A 88 -6.33 -3.68 -0.48
C ARG A 88 -5.31 -3.89 -1.59
N ILE A 89 -5.43 -3.16 -2.70
CA ILE A 89 -4.56 -3.32 -3.87
C ILE A 89 -3.11 -2.94 -3.54
N LEU A 90 -2.87 -1.82 -2.85
CA LEU A 90 -1.52 -1.44 -2.45
C LEU A 90 -0.93 -2.40 -1.41
N GLY A 91 -1.74 -2.93 -0.50
CA GLY A 91 -1.33 -3.99 0.41
C GLY A 91 -0.91 -5.26 -0.32
N GLU A 92 -1.65 -5.67 -1.36
CA GLU A 92 -1.28 -6.80 -2.22
C GLU A 92 0.04 -6.56 -2.96
N PHE A 93 0.28 -5.34 -3.45
CA PHE A 93 1.58 -4.97 -4.01
C PHE A 93 2.72 -5.12 -3.02
N VAL A 94 2.56 -4.57 -1.81
CA VAL A 94 3.56 -4.64 -0.73
C VAL A 94 3.85 -6.10 -0.38
N SER A 95 2.82 -6.89 -0.10
CA SER A 95 2.96 -8.31 0.25
C SER A 95 3.64 -9.12 -0.87
N THR A 96 3.24 -8.90 -2.11
CA THR A 96 3.81 -9.58 -3.28
C THR A 96 5.28 -9.23 -3.49
N ALA A 97 5.65 -7.96 -3.33
CA ALA A 97 7.04 -7.52 -3.42
C ALA A 97 7.89 -8.10 -2.27
N LEU A 98 7.37 -8.18 -1.05
CA LEU A 98 8.06 -8.83 0.07
C LEU A 98 8.26 -10.33 -0.15
N ARG A 99 7.31 -11.03 -0.80
CA ARG A 99 7.56 -12.39 -1.29
C ARG A 99 8.70 -12.42 -2.29
N GLY A 100 8.80 -11.43 -3.17
CA GLY A 100 9.94 -11.23 -4.08
C GLY A 100 11.28 -11.15 -3.34
N VAL A 101 11.36 -10.42 -2.23
CA VAL A 101 12.54 -10.39 -1.35
C VAL A 101 12.90 -11.80 -0.87
N GLY A 102 11.92 -12.57 -0.41
CA GLY A 102 12.12 -13.97 0.00
C GLY A 102 12.67 -14.86 -1.12
N THR A 103 12.08 -14.78 -2.33
CA THR A 103 12.55 -15.57 -3.49
C THR A 103 13.98 -15.22 -3.91
N ALA A 104 14.38 -13.95 -3.76
CA ALA A 104 15.75 -13.54 -3.99
C ALA A 104 16.69 -14.10 -2.90
N GLY A 105 16.26 -14.15 -1.64
CA GLY A 105 16.98 -14.85 -0.56
C GLY A 105 17.19 -16.34 -0.83
N GLU A 106 16.20 -17.00 -1.45
CA GLU A 106 16.29 -18.38 -1.93
C GLU A 106 17.19 -18.55 -3.16
N LYS A 107 17.66 -17.45 -3.77
CA LYS A 107 18.41 -17.43 -5.04
C LYS A 107 17.64 -18.08 -6.19
N ASP A 108 16.31 -18.00 -6.16
CA ASP A 108 15.44 -18.58 -7.17
C ASP A 108 14.98 -17.52 -8.17
N ALA A 109 15.75 -17.38 -9.26
CA ALA A 109 15.46 -16.38 -10.28
C ALA A 109 14.11 -16.61 -10.97
N ALA A 110 13.71 -17.88 -11.17
CA ALA A 110 12.45 -18.22 -11.82
C ALA A 110 11.25 -17.78 -10.97
N LYS A 111 11.27 -18.06 -9.66
CA LYS A 111 10.26 -17.55 -8.73
C LYS A 111 10.25 -16.03 -8.66
N GLY A 112 11.42 -15.37 -8.62
CA GLY A 112 11.50 -13.91 -8.65
C GLY A 112 10.87 -13.30 -9.91
N LEU A 113 11.09 -13.92 -11.08
CA LEU A 113 10.45 -13.50 -12.34
C LEU A 113 8.93 -13.72 -12.32
N ALA A 114 8.45 -14.79 -11.67
CA ALA A 114 7.02 -15.00 -11.48
C ALA A 114 6.38 -13.93 -10.58
N ILE A 115 7.08 -13.50 -9.52
CA ILE A 115 6.65 -12.37 -8.68
C ILE A 115 6.53 -11.08 -9.51
N LEU A 116 7.49 -10.80 -10.40
CA LEU A 116 7.40 -9.64 -11.30
C LEU A 116 6.16 -9.70 -12.20
N ALA A 117 5.82 -10.88 -12.73
CA ALA A 117 4.62 -11.04 -13.54
C ALA A 117 3.34 -10.82 -12.73
N GLU A 118 3.32 -11.26 -11.47
CA GLU A 118 2.22 -11.01 -10.54
C GLU A 118 2.04 -9.51 -10.24
N LEU A 119 3.13 -8.80 -9.92
CA LEU A 119 3.12 -7.34 -9.73
C LEU A 119 2.62 -6.61 -10.98
N GLN A 120 2.98 -7.08 -12.17
CA GLN A 120 2.51 -6.49 -13.43
C GLN A 120 0.99 -6.67 -13.62
N ARG A 121 0.42 -7.82 -13.22
CA ARG A 121 -1.03 -8.04 -13.24
C ARG A 121 -1.76 -7.14 -12.22
N LEU A 122 -1.21 -7.01 -11.02
CA LEU A 122 -1.75 -6.08 -10.00
C LEU A 122 -1.76 -4.63 -10.52
N ASN A 123 -0.71 -4.22 -11.26
CA ASN A 123 -0.64 -2.90 -11.88
C ASN A 123 -1.71 -2.66 -12.94
N GLN A 124 -2.05 -3.67 -13.73
CA GLN A 124 -3.16 -3.58 -14.67
C GLN A 124 -4.50 -3.41 -13.93
N ALA A 125 -4.73 -4.21 -12.87
CA ALA A 125 -5.94 -4.12 -12.06
C ALA A 125 -6.07 -2.76 -11.35
N GLY A 126 -4.99 -2.27 -10.72
CA GLY A 126 -4.97 -0.96 -10.06
C GLY A 126 -5.20 0.19 -11.03
N HIS A 127 -4.57 0.18 -12.22
CA HIS A 127 -4.82 1.21 -13.23
C HIS A 127 -6.26 1.19 -13.77
N ALA A 128 -6.87 0.02 -13.94
CA ALA A 128 -8.26 -0.06 -14.39
C ALA A 128 -9.24 0.58 -13.40
N MET A 129 -8.90 0.60 -12.10
CA MET A 129 -9.76 1.14 -11.05
C MET A 129 -9.49 2.61 -10.72
N PHE A 130 -8.23 3.03 -10.69
CA PHE A 130 -7.82 4.30 -10.08
C PHE A 130 -7.31 5.36 -11.05
N ARG A 131 -7.04 5.01 -12.31
CA ARG A 131 -6.58 5.97 -13.34
C ARG A 131 -7.77 6.70 -13.97
#